data_AF-A0A7V2ZFG2-F1
#
_entry.id   AF-A0A7V2ZFG2-F1
#
_cell.length_a   1.000
_cell.length_b   1.000
_cell.length_c   1.000
_cell.angle_alpha   90.00
_cell.angle_beta   90.00
_cell.angle_gamma   90.00
#
_symmetry.space_group_name_H-M   'P 1'
#
loop_
_entity.id
_entity.type
_entity.pdbx_description
1 polymer ?
#
loop_
_entity_poly.entity_id
_entity_poly.type
_entity_poly.pdbx_seq_one_letter_code
_entity_poly.pdbx_strand_id
1 'polypeptide(L)'
;GVDNLSKEFVEHKDILQDRTMVVKKAKVLPIECIVRGYLSGSGWKEYQKTQSVCGIKLPSGLKESEKLPQPIFTPSTKADVGHDENINFEKAAEIIGKDKAEFIKQKSIELYKKAASYAETKGIIIADTKFEFGIDEQTGKIILIDEILTPDSSRFWPKDKYEVGKSQPSFDKQYVRDYTESTGWNKTYPGPKLPEEVIKNTTEKYLEIYKLLTGKNLV
;
A
#
# COMPACT_ATOMS: atom_id res chain seq x y z
N GLY A 1 21.49 -6.06 -13.83
CA GLY A 1 20.73 -7.33 -13.69
C GLY A 1 21.47 -8.24 -12.74
N VAL A 2 20.95 -9.45 -12.53
CA VAL A 2 21.58 -10.46 -11.64
C VAL A 2 23.02 -10.77 -12.07
N ASP A 3 23.35 -10.60 -13.35
CA ASP A 3 24.69 -10.77 -13.92
C ASP A 3 25.79 -9.90 -13.28
N ASN A 4 25.42 -8.82 -12.58
CA ASN A 4 26.38 -7.93 -11.90
C ASN A 4 26.52 -8.23 -10.40
N LEU A 5 25.93 -9.32 -9.92
CA LEU A 5 25.98 -9.75 -8.52
C LEU A 5 27.09 -10.77 -8.27
N SER A 6 27.32 -11.13 -7.00
CA SER A 6 28.26 -12.20 -6.66
C SER A 6 27.84 -13.53 -7.27
N LYS A 7 28.82 -14.44 -7.42
CA LYS A 7 28.65 -15.74 -8.06
C LYS A 7 27.45 -16.54 -7.53
N GLU A 8 27.22 -16.51 -6.22
CA GLU A 8 26.09 -17.17 -5.55
C GLU A 8 24.73 -16.74 -6.11
N PHE A 9 24.53 -15.45 -6.42
CA PHE A 9 23.29 -14.98 -7.02
C PHE A 9 23.19 -15.33 -8.51
N VAL A 10 24.32 -15.33 -9.23
CA VAL A 10 24.35 -15.69 -10.65
C VAL A 10 23.98 -17.17 -10.86
N GLU A 11 24.38 -18.05 -9.95
CA GLU A 11 24.03 -19.48 -9.97
C GLU A 11 22.51 -19.72 -9.80
N HIS A 12 21.77 -18.75 -9.25
CA HIS A 12 20.30 -18.77 -9.07
C HIS A 12 19.56 -17.77 -9.97
N LYS A 13 20.16 -17.40 -11.11
CA LYS A 13 19.58 -16.39 -12.03
C LYS A 13 18.17 -16.72 -12.49
N ASP A 14 17.86 -17.99 -12.71
CA ASP A 14 16.54 -18.47 -13.17
C ASP A 14 15.39 -18.07 -12.24
N ILE A 15 15.64 -18.01 -10.93
CA ILE A 15 14.63 -17.62 -9.93
C ILE A 15 14.75 -16.17 -9.46
N LEU A 16 15.89 -15.51 -9.68
CA LEU A 16 16.15 -14.13 -9.21
C LEU A 16 15.94 -13.06 -10.28
N GLN A 17 16.10 -13.40 -11.56
CA GLN A 17 15.99 -12.45 -12.66
C GLN A 17 14.60 -11.78 -12.70
N ASP A 18 14.58 -10.48 -13.01
CA ASP A 18 13.38 -9.62 -13.14
C ASP A 18 12.51 -9.43 -11.89
N ARG A 19 12.87 -10.07 -10.77
CA ARG A 19 12.20 -9.94 -9.46
C ARG A 19 13.14 -9.60 -8.31
N THR A 20 14.35 -9.15 -8.63
CA THR A 20 15.38 -8.75 -7.66
C THR A 20 15.80 -7.31 -7.91
N MET A 21 15.94 -6.54 -6.83
CA MET A 21 16.45 -5.17 -6.86
C MET A 21 17.68 -5.04 -5.95
N VAL A 22 18.73 -4.40 -6.45
CA VAL A 22 19.88 -3.98 -5.62
C VAL A 22 19.51 -2.66 -4.96
N VAL A 23 19.42 -2.66 -3.63
CA VAL A 23 18.98 -1.52 -2.84
C VAL A 23 20.05 -1.08 -1.86
N LYS A 24 19.96 0.17 -1.39
CA LYS A 24 20.81 0.66 -0.30
C LYS A 24 20.24 0.16 1.03
N LYS A 25 21.09 -0.44 1.87
CA LYS A 25 20.70 -0.79 3.25
C LYS A 25 20.34 0.48 4.02
N ALA A 26 19.21 0.44 4.72
CA ALA A 26 18.71 1.56 5.53
C ALA A 26 18.24 1.05 6.89
N LYS A 27 18.35 1.89 7.92
CA LYS A 27 17.71 1.66 9.21
C LYS A 27 16.24 2.07 9.11
N VAL A 28 15.35 1.08 9.13
CA VAL A 28 13.90 1.28 8.96
C VAL A 28 13.34 2.20 10.04
N LEU A 29 12.50 3.16 9.65
CA LEU A 29 11.64 3.88 10.59
C LEU A 29 10.42 2.99 10.89
N PRO A 30 10.11 2.66 12.15
CA PRO A 30 9.09 1.67 12.51
C PRO A 30 7.65 2.24 12.42
N ILE A 31 7.34 2.89 11.30
CA ILE A 31 6.06 3.53 11.02
C ILE A 31 5.67 3.21 9.58
N GLU A 32 4.50 2.61 9.41
CA GLU A 32 3.88 2.50 8.09
C GLU A 32 3.25 3.85 7.72
N CYS A 33 3.69 4.41 6.61
CA CYS A 33 3.28 5.74 6.15
C CYS A 33 2.09 5.63 5.20
N ILE A 34 0.91 5.35 5.75
CA ILE A 34 -0.32 5.22 4.94
C ILE A 34 -0.89 6.59 4.61
N VAL A 35 -1.20 6.81 3.33
CA VAL A 35 -1.92 7.99 2.85
C VAL A 35 -3.21 7.56 2.19
N ARG A 36 -4.31 8.23 2.57
CA ARG A 36 -5.66 7.95 2.06
C ARG A 36 -6.18 9.17 1.33
N GLY A 37 -6.61 9.00 0.07
CA GLY A 37 -7.41 10.01 -0.62
C GLY A 37 -8.88 9.64 -0.71
N TYR A 38 -9.24 8.40 -0.39
CA TYR A 38 -10.61 7.91 -0.34
C TYR A 38 -10.86 7.18 0.98
N LEU A 39 -12.10 7.24 1.48
CA LEU A 39 -12.47 6.65 2.75
C LEU A 39 -12.93 5.20 2.57
N SER A 40 -12.03 4.24 2.77
CA SER A 40 -12.32 2.81 2.64
C SER A 40 -11.55 1.98 3.69
N GLY A 41 -11.79 0.67 3.72
CA GLY A 41 -11.07 -0.28 4.58
C GLY A 41 -11.13 0.08 6.07
N SER A 42 -9.99 0.00 6.76
CA SER A 42 -9.90 0.31 8.20
C SER A 42 -10.27 1.76 8.51
N GLY A 43 -9.95 2.70 7.61
CA GLY A 43 -10.33 4.11 7.78
C GLY A 43 -11.85 4.31 7.76
N TRP A 44 -12.57 3.62 6.86
CA TRP A 44 -14.03 3.65 6.84
C TRP A 44 -14.63 3.07 8.13
N LYS A 45 -14.12 1.92 8.58
CA LYS A 45 -14.58 1.27 9.83
C LYS A 45 -14.37 2.14 11.08
N GLU A 46 -13.27 2.89 11.14
CA GLU A 46 -13.02 3.85 12.23
C GLU A 46 -13.98 5.04 12.14
N TYR A 47 -14.10 5.64 10.95
CA TYR A 47 -14.98 6.79 10.72
C TYR A 47 -16.43 6.51 11.08
N GLN A 48 -16.95 5.31 10.79
CA GLN A 48 -18.30 4.92 11.18
C GLN A 48 -18.54 4.95 12.70
N LYS A 49 -17.48 4.79 13.51
CA LYS A 49 -17.57 4.77 14.97
C LYS A 49 -17.32 6.13 15.60
N THR A 50 -16.34 6.87 15.08
CA THR A 50 -15.80 8.06 15.74
C THR A 50 -15.85 9.33 14.88
N GLN A 51 -16.26 9.22 13.62
CA GLN A 51 -16.14 10.28 12.60
C GLN A 51 -14.69 10.80 12.46
N SER A 52 -13.71 9.93 12.74
CA SER A 52 -12.28 10.22 12.61
C SER A 52 -11.53 9.07 11.95
N VAL A 53 -10.33 9.36 11.48
CA VAL A 53 -9.34 8.33 11.10
C VAL A 53 -7.99 8.72 11.71
N CYS A 54 -7.39 7.85 12.50
CA CYS A 54 -6.14 8.12 13.22
C CYS A 54 -6.19 9.44 14.03
N GLY A 55 -7.34 9.72 14.66
CA GLY A 55 -7.58 10.97 15.42
C GLY A 55 -7.87 12.21 14.56
N ILE A 56 -7.81 12.12 13.23
CA ILE A 56 -8.16 13.21 12.32
C ILE A 56 -9.68 13.23 12.14
N LYS A 57 -10.34 14.27 12.66
CA LYS A 57 -11.79 14.48 12.44
C LYS A 57 -12.07 14.71 10.96
N LEU A 58 -13.06 14.02 10.43
CA LEU A 58 -13.51 14.17 9.05
C LEU A 58 -14.91 14.81 9.01
N PRO A 59 -15.31 15.42 7.88
CA PRO A 59 -16.67 15.92 7.70
C PRO A 59 -17.72 14.86 8.03
N SER A 60 -18.86 15.25 8.57
CA SER A 60 -19.98 14.35 8.80
C SER A 60 -20.66 13.95 7.49
N GLY A 61 -21.29 12.78 7.47
CA GLY A 61 -22.10 12.32 6.34
C GLY A 61 -21.31 11.74 5.15
N LEU A 62 -19.99 11.53 5.29
CA LEU A 62 -19.21 10.83 4.28
C LEU A 62 -19.72 9.40 4.13
N LYS A 63 -19.70 8.93 2.89
CA LYS A 63 -20.10 7.58 2.51
C LYS A 63 -18.88 6.69 2.26
N GLU A 64 -19.10 5.39 2.20
CA GLU A 64 -18.03 4.44 1.87
C GLU A 64 -17.43 4.75 0.50
N SER A 65 -16.10 4.68 0.42
CA SER A 65 -15.31 4.96 -0.79
C SER A 65 -15.42 6.40 -1.28
N GLU A 66 -15.94 7.34 -0.48
CA GLU A 66 -16.00 8.75 -0.86
C GLU A 66 -14.60 9.39 -0.89
N LYS A 67 -14.36 10.26 -1.87
CA LYS A 67 -13.12 11.03 -1.98
C LYS A 67 -13.03 12.02 -0.83
N LEU A 68 -11.90 12.02 -0.12
CA LEU A 68 -11.65 12.97 0.95
C LEU A 68 -11.37 14.37 0.39
N PRO A 69 -11.73 15.45 1.12
CA PRO A 69 -11.43 16.82 0.69
C PRO A 69 -9.94 17.06 0.42
N GLN A 70 -9.09 16.37 1.18
CA GLN A 70 -7.66 16.32 0.97
C GLN A 70 -7.12 14.95 1.41
N PRO A 71 -6.02 14.45 0.80
CA PRO A 71 -5.39 13.25 1.28
C PRO A 71 -4.89 13.41 2.71
N ILE A 72 -5.13 12.40 3.54
CA ILE A 72 -4.73 12.38 4.95
C ILE A 72 -3.63 11.36 5.19
N PHE A 73 -2.73 11.68 6.11
CA PHE A 73 -1.68 10.77 6.60
C PHE A 73 -2.20 10.04 7.83
N THR A 74 -2.27 8.72 7.77
CA THR A 74 -2.89 7.86 8.79
C THR A 74 -1.92 6.75 9.18
N PRO A 75 -0.91 7.05 10.02
CA PRO A 75 0.17 6.12 10.28
C PRO A 75 -0.30 4.88 11.06
N SER A 76 0.41 3.77 10.88
CA SER A 76 0.35 2.60 11.76
C SER A 76 1.72 2.26 12.33
N THR A 77 1.74 1.59 13.48
CA THR A 77 2.95 0.93 13.98
C THR A 77 3.32 -0.23 13.04
N LYS A 78 4.62 -0.53 12.95
CA LYS A 78 5.12 -1.74 12.29
C LYS A 78 5.38 -2.78 13.36
N ALA A 79 4.52 -3.80 13.48
CA ALA A 79 4.67 -4.83 14.52
C ALA A 79 5.53 -6.01 14.02
N ASP A 80 6.56 -6.39 14.77
CA ASP A 80 7.35 -7.61 14.47
C ASP A 80 6.54 -8.90 14.73
N VAL A 81 5.59 -8.84 15.66
CA VAL A 81 4.66 -9.91 16.02
C VAL A 81 3.30 -9.29 16.35
N GLY A 82 2.23 -9.74 15.69
CA GLY A 82 0.87 -9.23 15.89
C GLY A 82 0.32 -8.49 14.66
N HIS A 83 -0.62 -7.58 14.87
CA HIS A 83 -1.20 -6.75 13.81
C HIS A 83 -0.72 -5.31 13.94
N ASP A 84 -0.50 -4.65 12.80
CA ASP A 84 -0.20 -3.22 12.77
C ASP A 84 -1.39 -2.42 13.34
N GLU A 85 -1.08 -1.46 14.20
CA GLU A 85 -2.09 -0.64 14.88
C GLU A 85 -2.12 0.76 14.29
N ASN A 86 -3.29 1.23 13.87
CA ASN A 86 -3.49 2.62 13.49
C ASN A 86 -3.17 3.52 14.70
N ILE A 87 -2.29 4.50 14.49
CA ILE A 87 -1.90 5.49 15.49
C ILE A 87 -2.15 6.91 14.97
N ASN A 88 -2.26 7.88 15.87
CA ASN A 88 -2.30 9.29 15.48
C ASN A 88 -0.89 9.81 15.16
N PHE A 89 -0.83 11.03 14.62
CA PHE A 89 0.42 11.66 14.23
C PHE A 89 1.33 11.93 15.44
N GLU A 90 0.74 12.31 16.57
CA GLU A 90 1.46 12.59 17.81
C GLU A 90 2.20 11.34 18.30
N LYS A 91 1.55 10.18 18.25
CA LYS A 91 2.18 8.93 18.63
C LYS A 91 3.29 8.53 17.68
N ALA A 92 3.12 8.74 16.37
CA ALA A 92 4.20 8.52 15.41
C ALA A 92 5.39 9.44 15.72
N ALA A 93 5.15 10.71 16.02
CA ALA A 93 6.19 11.67 16.39
C ALA A 93 6.92 11.31 17.69
N GLU A 94 6.24 10.73 18.68
CA GLU A 94 6.88 10.17 19.88
C GLU A 94 7.87 9.05 19.54
N ILE A 95 7.51 8.17 18.59
CA ILE A 95 8.30 6.99 18.23
C ILE A 95 9.58 7.36 17.47
N ILE A 96 9.48 8.25 16.47
CA ILE A 96 10.61 8.54 15.55
C ILE A 96 11.21 9.94 15.69
N GLY A 97 10.61 10.79 16.53
CA GLY A 97 10.92 12.20 16.66
C GLY A 97 10.09 13.07 15.70
N LYS A 98 9.71 14.26 16.19
CA LYS A 98 8.81 15.19 15.49
C LYS A 98 9.28 15.58 14.09
N ASP A 99 10.54 15.99 13.95
CA ASP A 99 11.09 16.45 12.65
C ASP A 99 11.02 15.34 11.58
N LYS A 100 11.31 14.09 11.97
CA LYS A 100 11.21 12.94 11.07
C LYS A 100 9.77 12.65 10.70
N ALA A 101 8.86 12.69 11.67
CA ALA A 101 7.43 12.46 11.45
C ALA A 101 6.82 13.51 10.52
N GLU A 102 7.17 14.79 10.68
CA GLU A 102 6.73 15.87 9.79
C GLU A 102 7.26 15.66 8.36
N PHE A 103 8.55 15.31 8.23
CA PHE A 103 9.17 15.05 6.93
C PHE A 103 8.49 13.90 6.18
N ILE A 104 8.33 12.74 6.82
CA ILE A 104 7.72 11.57 6.16
C ILE A 104 6.23 11.80 5.86
N LYS A 105 5.50 12.50 6.74
CA LYS A 105 4.10 12.89 6.48
C LYS A 105 4.00 13.75 5.21
N GLN A 106 4.82 14.80 5.13
CA GLN A 106 4.84 15.70 3.98
C GLN A 106 5.19 14.94 2.70
N LYS A 107 6.26 14.15 2.72
CA LYS A 107 6.72 13.39 1.55
C LYS A 107 5.75 12.31 1.11
N SER A 108 5.11 11.62 2.05
CA SER A 108 4.08 10.63 1.73
C SER A 108 2.89 11.26 1.02
N ILE A 109 2.40 12.40 1.52
CA ILE A 109 1.28 13.12 0.88
C ILE A 109 1.68 13.63 -0.51
N GLU A 110 2.89 14.17 -0.66
CA GLU A 110 3.42 14.64 -1.96
C GLU A 110 3.50 13.50 -2.99
N LEU A 111 4.09 12.37 -2.59
CA LEU A 111 4.22 11.18 -3.43
C LEU A 111 2.85 10.63 -3.82
N TYR A 112 1.94 10.48 -2.84
CA TYR A 112 0.58 10.02 -3.08
C TYR A 112 -0.15 10.93 -4.08
N LYS A 113 -0.12 12.25 -3.88
CA LYS A 113 -0.80 13.21 -4.78
C LYS A 113 -0.29 13.09 -6.21
N LYS A 114 1.03 13.01 -6.39
CA LYS A 114 1.67 12.85 -7.71
C LYS A 114 1.24 11.53 -8.37
N ALA A 115 1.29 10.44 -7.62
CA ALA A 115 0.93 9.12 -8.12
C ALA A 115 -0.56 9.00 -8.45
N ALA A 116 -1.43 9.45 -7.56
CA ALA A 116 -2.88 9.42 -7.75
C ALA A 116 -3.29 10.26 -8.96
N SER A 117 -2.70 11.46 -9.12
CA SER A 117 -2.97 12.31 -10.29
C SER A 117 -2.54 11.63 -11.59
N TYR A 118 -1.37 10.97 -11.60
CA TYR A 118 -0.90 10.23 -12.76
C TYR A 118 -1.80 9.03 -13.09
N ALA A 119 -2.08 8.18 -12.09
CA ALA A 119 -2.92 6.98 -12.26
C ALA A 119 -4.33 7.34 -12.73
N GLU A 120 -4.87 8.48 -12.28
CA GLU A 120 -6.17 8.96 -12.72
C GLU A 120 -6.21 9.24 -14.24
N THR A 121 -5.11 9.70 -14.83
CA THR A 121 -4.97 9.85 -16.30
C THR A 121 -4.97 8.52 -17.05
N LYS A 122 -4.71 7.42 -16.34
CA LYS A 122 -4.70 6.04 -16.86
C LYS A 122 -5.98 5.27 -16.54
N GLY A 123 -7.01 5.95 -16.03
CA GLY A 123 -8.29 5.31 -15.66
C GLY A 123 -8.23 4.55 -14.34
N ILE A 124 -7.24 4.80 -13.49
CA ILE A 124 -7.07 4.13 -12.20
C ILE A 124 -7.20 5.14 -11.06
N ILE A 125 -7.98 4.79 -10.04
CA ILE A 125 -8.02 5.50 -8.76
C ILE A 125 -7.10 4.78 -7.77
N ILE A 126 -6.21 5.53 -7.12
CA ILE A 126 -5.45 5.04 -5.95
C ILE A 126 -6.20 5.49 -4.70
N ALA A 127 -6.93 4.58 -4.06
CA ALA A 127 -7.74 4.91 -2.90
C ALA A 127 -6.87 5.30 -1.69
N ASP A 128 -5.86 4.47 -1.46
CA ASP A 128 -4.82 4.65 -0.45
C ASP A 128 -3.55 3.85 -0.84
N THR A 129 -2.44 4.18 -0.18
CA THR A 129 -1.15 3.51 -0.35
C THR A 129 -0.35 3.56 0.94
N LYS A 130 0.54 2.57 1.14
CA LYS A 130 1.54 2.53 2.20
C LYS A 130 2.93 2.81 1.63
N PHE A 131 3.64 3.75 2.24
CA PHE A 131 5.08 3.92 2.04
C PHE A 131 5.87 3.46 3.26
N GLU A 132 7.12 3.11 3.06
CA GLU A 132 8.10 2.93 4.14
C GLU A 132 9.32 3.81 3.90
N PHE A 133 9.88 4.31 5.01
CA PHE A 133 11.07 5.15 4.97
C PHE A 133 12.14 4.54 5.88
N GLY A 134 13.40 4.73 5.48
CA GLY A 134 14.56 4.35 6.27
C GLY A 134 15.56 5.49 6.34
N ILE A 135 16.48 5.39 7.30
CA ILE A 135 17.63 6.27 7.42
C ILE A 135 18.82 5.59 6.77
N ASP A 136 19.43 6.26 5.79
CA ASP A 136 20.75 5.89 5.30
C ASP A 136 21.80 6.23 6.38
N GLU A 137 22.31 5.21 7.07
CA GLU A 137 23.23 5.40 8.20
C GLU A 137 24.56 6.06 7.79
N GLN A 138 24.93 6.04 6.51
CA GLN A 138 26.13 6.70 6.02
C GLN A 138 25.95 8.21 5.87
N THR A 139 24.73 8.67 5.52
CA THR A 139 24.46 10.08 5.20
C THR A 139 23.54 10.77 6.21
N GLY A 140 22.88 10.01 7.07
CA GLY A 140 21.83 10.47 7.98
C GLY A 140 20.52 10.86 7.29
N LYS A 141 20.41 10.70 5.96
CA LYS A 141 19.23 11.11 5.20
C LYS A 141 18.10 10.09 5.31
N ILE A 142 16.87 10.60 5.35
CA ILE A 142 15.68 9.77 5.18
C ILE A 142 15.50 9.45 3.69
N ILE A 143 15.36 8.18 3.36
CA ILE A 143 15.13 7.66 2.01
C ILE A 143 13.87 6.80 1.97
N LEU A 144 13.23 6.78 0.80
CA LEU A 144 12.12 5.87 0.51
C LEU A 144 12.69 4.46 0.32
N ILE A 145 12.06 3.47 0.95
CA ILE A 145 12.45 2.05 0.90
C ILE A 145 11.23 1.19 0.56
N ASP A 146 11.39 -0.13 0.64
CA ASP A 146 10.30 -1.11 0.39
C ASP A 146 9.75 -1.01 -1.05
N GLU A 147 8.58 -1.60 -1.29
CA GLU A 147 7.85 -1.44 -2.54
C GLU A 147 7.01 -0.16 -2.54
N ILE A 148 6.72 0.37 -3.73
CA ILE A 148 6.10 1.67 -3.90
C ILE A 148 4.99 1.56 -4.93
N LEU A 149 3.75 1.84 -4.52
CA LEU A 149 2.60 1.93 -5.43
C LEU A 149 2.36 0.65 -6.25
N THR A 150 2.52 -0.49 -5.59
CA THR A 150 2.18 -1.81 -6.10
C THR A 150 0.77 -2.21 -5.65
N PRO A 151 0.14 -3.22 -6.27
CA PRO A 151 -1.18 -3.70 -5.84
C PRO A 151 -1.14 -4.33 -4.43
N ASP A 152 0.05 -4.66 -3.92
CA ASP A 152 0.24 -5.16 -2.56
C ASP A 152 0.23 -4.05 -1.52
N SER A 153 0.85 -2.91 -1.84
CA SER A 153 0.98 -1.73 -0.98
C SER A 153 -0.15 -0.70 -1.15
N SER A 154 -1.00 -0.84 -2.17
CA SER A 154 -1.99 0.18 -2.56
C SER A 154 -3.30 -0.43 -3.01
N ARG A 155 -4.40 0.28 -2.73
CA ARG A 155 -5.73 -0.08 -3.24
C ARG A 155 -5.98 0.62 -4.57
N PHE A 156 -6.06 -0.16 -5.64
CA PHE A 156 -6.37 0.33 -6.98
C PHE A 156 -7.82 0.03 -7.36
N TRP A 157 -8.52 1.04 -7.86
CA TRP A 157 -9.89 0.90 -8.37
C TRP A 157 -9.99 1.37 -9.83
N PRO A 158 -10.81 0.69 -10.65
CA PRO A 158 -11.15 1.15 -11.99
C PRO A 158 -12.00 2.41 -11.91
N LYS A 159 -11.55 3.51 -12.55
CA LYS A 159 -12.22 4.81 -12.51
C LYS A 159 -13.61 4.76 -13.15
N ASP A 160 -13.81 3.94 -14.18
CA ASP A 160 -15.06 3.78 -14.92
C ASP A 160 -16.15 3.02 -14.13
N LYS A 161 -15.77 2.29 -13.08
CA LYS A 161 -16.70 1.54 -12.21
C LYS A 161 -16.79 2.10 -10.79
N TYR A 162 -16.14 3.24 -10.55
CA TYR A 162 -16.12 3.87 -9.23
C TYR A 162 -17.48 4.48 -8.89
N GLU A 163 -18.01 4.09 -7.72
CA GLU A 163 -19.26 4.67 -7.21
C GLU A 163 -19.19 4.89 -5.69
N VAL A 164 -19.60 6.06 -5.24
CA VAL A 164 -19.65 6.42 -3.81
C VAL A 164 -20.77 5.65 -3.10
N GLY A 165 -20.51 5.23 -1.86
CA GLY A 165 -21.49 4.59 -0.98
C GLY A 165 -21.50 3.07 -1.02
N LYS A 166 -20.51 2.45 -1.69
CA LYS A 166 -20.33 0.99 -1.71
C LYS A 166 -18.85 0.61 -1.68
N SER A 167 -18.59 -0.68 -1.49
CA SER A 167 -17.26 -1.25 -1.73
C SER A 167 -16.93 -1.22 -3.22
N GLN A 168 -15.66 -0.99 -3.55
CA GLN A 168 -15.21 -0.91 -4.94
C GLN A 168 -14.66 -2.25 -5.42
N PRO A 169 -14.79 -2.56 -6.72
CA PRO A 169 -14.05 -3.67 -7.31
C PRO A 169 -12.55 -3.43 -7.12
N SER A 170 -11.86 -4.33 -6.42
CA SER A 170 -10.41 -4.22 -6.23
C SER A 170 -9.68 -4.88 -7.41
N PHE A 171 -8.63 -4.20 -7.88
CA PHE A 171 -7.67 -4.76 -8.85
C PHE A 171 -6.57 -5.62 -8.19
N ASP A 172 -6.62 -5.86 -6.88
CA ASP A 172 -5.51 -6.49 -6.16
C ASP A 172 -5.88 -7.88 -5.62
N LYS A 173 -6.47 -7.93 -4.43
CA LYS A 173 -6.54 -9.11 -3.59
C LYS A 173 -7.97 -9.56 -3.36
N GLN A 174 -8.96 -8.97 -4.02
CA GLN A 174 -10.37 -9.27 -3.74
C GLN A 174 -10.68 -10.75 -3.99
N TYR A 175 -10.22 -11.33 -5.10
CA TYR A 175 -10.44 -12.76 -5.40
C TYR A 175 -9.82 -13.69 -4.36
N VAL A 176 -8.60 -13.38 -3.90
CA VAL A 176 -7.91 -14.15 -2.86
C VAL A 176 -8.63 -14.00 -1.53
N ARG A 177 -9.01 -12.77 -1.15
CA ARG A 177 -9.74 -12.49 0.09
C ARG A 177 -11.08 -13.20 0.12
N ASP A 178 -11.92 -12.99 -0.89
CA ASP A 178 -13.24 -13.61 -1.01
C ASP A 178 -13.15 -15.12 -0.94
N TYR A 179 -12.20 -15.72 -1.67
CA TYR A 179 -11.96 -17.15 -1.60
C TYR A 179 -11.57 -17.59 -0.19
N THR A 180 -10.56 -16.97 0.44
CA THR A 180 -10.11 -17.34 1.79
C THR A 180 -11.18 -17.15 2.86
N GLU A 181 -12.04 -16.14 2.73
CA GLU A 181 -13.18 -15.94 3.62
C GLU A 181 -14.24 -17.03 3.40
N SER A 182 -14.51 -17.40 2.14
CA SER A 182 -15.44 -18.48 1.81
C SER A 182 -15.03 -19.85 2.34
N THR A 183 -13.73 -20.10 2.54
CA THR A 183 -13.26 -21.37 3.12
C THR A 183 -13.43 -21.44 4.63
N GLY A 184 -13.88 -20.37 5.30
CA GLY A 184 -13.95 -20.32 6.77
C GLY A 184 -12.57 -20.32 7.44
N TRP A 185 -11.51 -19.95 6.72
CA TRP A 185 -10.15 -19.95 7.25
C TRP A 185 -10.00 -18.90 8.34
N ASN A 186 -9.54 -19.33 9.52
CA ASN A 186 -9.37 -18.47 10.70
C ASN A 186 -8.12 -17.55 10.62
N LYS A 187 -7.52 -17.41 9.44
CA LYS A 187 -6.32 -16.58 9.18
C LYS A 187 -5.07 -17.04 9.95
N THR A 188 -4.99 -18.33 10.29
CA THR A 188 -3.80 -18.94 10.91
C THR A 188 -3.12 -19.92 9.98
N TYR A 189 -1.78 -19.93 9.95
CA TYR A 189 -1.03 -20.82 9.06
C TYR A 189 -1.31 -22.31 9.40
N PRO A 190 -1.43 -23.20 8.39
CA PRO A 190 -1.37 -22.93 6.94
C PRO A 190 -2.69 -22.38 6.36
N GLY A 191 -2.57 -21.52 5.35
CA GLY A 191 -3.72 -21.04 4.57
C GLY A 191 -4.24 -22.06 3.55
N PRO A 192 -5.48 -21.89 3.05
CA PRO A 192 -6.04 -22.78 2.04
C PRO A 192 -5.25 -22.68 0.72
N LYS A 193 -5.19 -23.78 -0.04
CA LYS A 193 -4.69 -23.74 -1.42
C LYS A 193 -5.66 -22.93 -2.28
N LEU A 194 -5.12 -22.04 -3.11
CA LEU A 194 -5.91 -21.23 -4.04
C LEU A 194 -6.23 -22.04 -5.32
N PRO A 195 -7.48 -22.02 -5.80
CA PRO A 195 -7.85 -22.59 -7.09
C PRO A 195 -7.15 -21.86 -8.23
N GLU A 196 -6.92 -22.56 -9.34
CA GLU A 196 -6.28 -21.99 -10.53
C GLU A 196 -7.00 -20.73 -11.04
N GLU A 197 -8.32 -20.70 -10.97
CA GLU A 197 -9.11 -19.53 -11.38
C GLU A 197 -8.81 -18.30 -10.52
N VAL A 198 -8.68 -18.46 -9.19
CA VAL A 198 -8.34 -17.37 -8.28
C VAL A 198 -6.93 -16.85 -8.57
N ILE A 199 -5.98 -17.77 -8.82
CA ILE A 199 -4.60 -17.42 -9.19
C ILE A 199 -4.61 -16.63 -10.50
N LYS A 200 -5.24 -17.17 -11.55
CA LYS A 200 -5.32 -16.55 -12.87
C LYS A 200 -5.96 -15.17 -12.83
N ASN A 201 -7.13 -15.04 -12.19
CA ASN A 201 -7.83 -13.76 -12.07
C ASN A 201 -6.98 -12.72 -11.32
N THR A 202 -6.27 -13.14 -10.26
CA THR A 202 -5.35 -12.26 -9.53
C THR A 202 -4.20 -11.81 -10.42
N THR A 203 -3.54 -12.74 -11.12
CA THR A 203 -2.45 -12.43 -12.05
C THR A 203 -2.89 -11.47 -13.16
N GLU A 204 -4.05 -11.69 -13.77
CA GLU A 204 -4.58 -10.83 -14.82
C GLU A 204 -4.77 -9.38 -14.35
N LYS A 205 -5.22 -9.18 -13.10
CA LYS A 205 -5.39 -7.83 -12.55
C LYS A 205 -4.07 -7.11 -12.29
N TYR A 206 -3.07 -7.82 -11.78
CA TYR A 206 -1.73 -7.26 -11.60
C TYR A 206 -1.12 -6.84 -12.95
N LEU A 207 -1.27 -7.67 -13.99
CA LEU A 207 -0.82 -7.37 -15.34
C LEU A 207 -1.61 -6.20 -15.96
N GLU A 208 -2.91 -6.11 -15.72
CA GLU A 208 -3.77 -5.01 -16.17
C GLU A 208 -3.33 -3.67 -15.55
N ILE A 209 -3.12 -3.62 -14.23
CA ILE A 209 -2.58 -2.43 -13.56
C ILE A 209 -1.22 -2.05 -14.16
N TYR A 210 -0.30 -3.01 -14.27
CA TYR A 210 1.03 -2.76 -14.82
C TYR A 210 0.95 -2.16 -16.22
N LYS A 211 0.11 -2.72 -17.09
CA LYS A 211 -0.08 -2.25 -18.45
C LYS A 211 -0.66 -0.84 -18.52
N LEU A 212 -1.68 -0.56 -17.73
CA LEU A 212 -2.32 0.76 -17.68
C LEU A 212 -1.35 1.84 -17.17
N LEU A 213 -0.60 1.54 -16.11
CA LEU A 213 0.32 2.50 -15.50
C LEU A 213 1.60 2.72 -16.30
N THR A 214 2.15 1.67 -16.94
CA THR A 214 3.45 1.75 -17.63
C THR A 214 3.35 1.86 -19.15
N GLY A 215 2.21 1.49 -19.73
CA GLY A 215 2.04 1.35 -21.18
C GLY A 215 2.76 0.13 -21.78
N LYS A 216 3.31 -0.77 -20.95
CA LYS A 216 4.07 -1.95 -21.38
C LYS A 216 3.33 -3.24 -21.00
N ASN A 217 3.59 -4.32 -21.72
CA ASN A 217 3.20 -5.65 -21.27
C ASN A 217 4.39 -6.26 -20.51
N LEU A 218 4.11 -6.93 -19.39
CA LEU A 218 5.09 -7.80 -18.74
C LEU A 218 5.07 -9.12 -19.54
N VAL A 219 6.21 -9.48 -20.13
CA VAL A 219 6.38 -10.71 -20.92
C VAL A 219 6.87 -11.82 -20.00
#